data_AF-A0A7X9IK36-F1
#
_entry.id   AF-A0A7X9IK36-F1
#
_cell.length_a   1.000
_cell.length_b   1.000
_cell.length_c   1.000
_cell.angle_alpha   90.00
_cell.angle_beta   90.00
_cell.angle_gamma   90.00
#
_symmetry.space_group_name_H-M   'P 1'
#
loop_
_entity.id
_entity.type
_entity.pdbx_description
1 polymer ?
#
loop_
_entity_poly.entity_id
_entity_poly.type
_entity_poly.pdbx_seq_one_letter_code
_entity_poly.pdbx_strand_id
1 'polypeptide(L)'
;MLRAKEGGTFMDGTLGGAGHARALLEANPSNVLYACDRDRRAIERAKKNLANFGDRVQLFHARFSEMPDLVGDVKFDGILLDLGTS
;
A
#
# COMPACT_ATOMS: atom_id res chain seq x y z
N MET A 1 -4.17 -15.85 0.43
CA MET A 1 -5.09 -14.71 0.67
C MET A 1 -4.47 -13.85 1.77
N LEU A 2 -4.42 -12.53 1.63
CA LEU A 2 -3.88 -11.63 2.66
C LEU A 2 -4.70 -11.75 3.94
N ARG A 3 -4.05 -11.96 5.09
CA ARG A 3 -4.72 -12.12 6.39
C ARG A 3 -5.04 -10.76 7.04
N ALA A 4 -5.56 -9.82 6.26
CA ALA A 4 -5.72 -8.41 6.66
C ALA A 4 -6.61 -8.20 7.91
N LYS A 5 -7.42 -9.19 8.30
CA LYS A 5 -8.22 -9.11 9.53
C LYS A 5 -7.42 -9.39 10.80
N GLU A 6 -6.25 -10.01 10.71
CA GLU A 6 -5.41 -10.38 11.86
C GLU A 6 -4.51 -9.21 12.34
N GLY A 7 -4.42 -8.11 11.59
CA GLY A 7 -3.43 -7.05 11.84
C GLY A 7 -2.10 -7.36 11.12
N GLY A 8 -1.30 -6.34 10.84
CA GLY A 8 0.05 -6.54 10.27
C GLY A 8 0.57 -5.39 9.43
N THR A 9 1.77 -5.57 8.89
CA THR A 9 2.43 -4.65 7.97
C THR A 9 2.33 -5.18 6.55
N PHE A 10 1.80 -4.37 5.64
CA PHE A 10 1.49 -4.78 4.28
C PHE A 10 2.17 -3.89 3.25
N MET A 11 2.41 -4.46 2.07
CA MET A 11 2.89 -3.74 0.90
C MET A 11 1.87 -3.80 -0.24
N ASP A 12 1.60 -2.68 -0.91
CA ASP A 12 0.88 -2.65 -2.19
C ASP A 12 1.81 -2.04 -3.27
N GLY A 13 2.28 -2.86 -4.21
CA GLY A 13 3.23 -2.42 -5.23
C GLY A 13 2.61 -1.79 -6.48
N THR A 14 1.28 -1.74 -6.55
CA THR A 14 0.51 -1.34 -7.73
C THR A 14 -0.73 -0.55 -7.28
N LEU A 15 -0.49 0.52 -6.52
CA LEU A 15 -1.52 1.19 -5.73
C LEU A 15 -2.71 1.69 -6.57
N GLY A 16 -2.48 2.19 -7.79
CA GLY A 16 -3.52 2.63 -8.71
C GLY A 16 -4.52 3.62 -8.07
N GLY A 17 -5.79 3.22 -7.98
CA GLY A 17 -6.86 3.99 -7.34
C GLY A 17 -6.97 3.83 -5.82
N ALA A 18 -6.13 2.99 -5.19
CA ALA A 18 -6.11 2.66 -3.76
C ALA A 18 -7.36 1.92 -3.22
N GLY A 19 -8.13 1.26 -4.08
CA GLY A 19 -9.32 0.49 -3.66
C GLY A 19 -8.96 -0.69 -2.74
N HIS A 20 -8.00 -1.51 -3.16
CA HIS A 20 -7.52 -2.64 -2.35
C HIS A 20 -6.80 -2.18 -1.08
N ALA A 21 -5.90 -1.18 -1.20
CA ALA A 21 -5.23 -0.54 -0.09
C ALA A 21 -6.20 -0.04 1.00
N ARG A 22 -7.28 0.63 0.59
CA ARG A 22 -8.32 1.11 1.49
C ARG A 22 -9.02 -0.05 2.20
N ALA A 23 -9.47 -1.06 1.45
CA ALA A 23 -10.14 -2.22 2.03
C ALA A 23 -9.24 -2.97 3.03
N LEU A 24 -7.94 -3.04 2.76
CA LEU A 24 -6.94 -3.59 3.67
C LEU A 24 -6.88 -2.78 4.97
N LEU A 25 -6.78 -1.46 4.90
CA LEU A 25 -6.68 -0.60 6.09
C LEU A 25 -7.99 -0.54 6.90
N GLU A 26 -9.14 -0.68 6.25
CA GLU A 26 -10.46 -0.78 6.91
C GLU A 26 -10.66 -2.14 7.61
N ALA A 27 -9.99 -3.20 7.14
CA ALA A 27 -10.17 -4.55 7.69
C ALA A 27 -9.67 -4.70 9.13
N ASN A 28 -8.65 -3.94 9.54
CA ASN A 28 -8.15 -3.95 10.91
C ASN A 28 -7.45 -2.62 11.26
N PRO A 29 -7.73 -2.00 12.43
CA PRO A 29 -7.10 -0.74 12.85
C PRO A 29 -5.57 -0.83 13.05
N SER A 30 -5.04 -2.02 13.27
CA SER A 30 -3.59 -2.28 13.46
C SER A 30 -2.84 -2.49 12.15
N ASN A 31 -3.52 -2.45 10.99
CA ASN A 31 -2.85 -2.57 9.71
C ASN A 31 -2.03 -1.32 9.39
N VAL A 32 -0.79 -1.54 8.95
CA VAL A 32 0.10 -0.51 8.39
C VAL A 32 0.38 -0.85 6.93
N LEU A 33 0.35 0.15 6.07
CA LEU A 33 0.51 -0.02 4.63
C LEU A 33 1.68 0.81 4.10
N TYR A 34 2.56 0.16 3.37
CA TYR A 34 3.57 0.78 2.51
C TYR A 34 3.13 0.55 1.07
N ALA A 35 2.85 1.61 0.32
CA ALA A 35 2.35 1.46 -1.03
C ALA A 35 3.11 2.31 -2.03
N CYS A 36 3.30 1.77 -3.24
CA CYS A 36 3.93 2.49 -4.33
C CYS A 36 3.16 2.39 -5.63
N ASP A 37 3.41 3.38 -6.49
CA ASP A 37 3.04 3.35 -7.89
C ASP A 37 4.03 4.19 -8.69
N ARG A 38 4.30 3.75 -9.93
CA ARG A 38 5.14 4.48 -10.89
C ARG A 38 4.40 5.67 -11.51
N ASP A 39 3.06 5.67 -11.48
CA ASP A 39 2.24 6.78 -11.95
C ASP A 39 2.04 7.81 -10.82
N ARG A 40 2.59 9.01 -11.02
CA ARG A 40 2.39 10.14 -10.11
C ARG A 40 0.91 10.43 -9.86
N ARG A 41 0.03 10.27 -10.86
CA ARG A 41 -1.41 10.53 -10.71
C ARG A 41 -2.08 9.51 -9.80
N ALA A 42 -1.64 8.25 -9.82
CA ALA A 42 -2.08 7.22 -8.88
C ALA A 42 -1.76 7.62 -7.44
N ILE A 43 -0.52 8.06 -7.18
CA ILE A 43 -0.10 8.53 -5.86
C ILE A 43 -0.94 9.72 -5.37
N GLU A 44 -1.19 10.72 -6.22
CA GLU A 44 -2.00 11.88 -5.82
C GLU A 44 -3.47 11.53 -5.55
N ARG A 45 -4.04 10.56 -6.28
CA ARG A 45 -5.38 10.01 -5.98
C ARG A 45 -5.38 9.25 -4.67
N ALA A 46 -4.39 8.38 -4.45
CA ALA A 46 -4.28 7.57 -3.25
C ALA A 46 -4.12 8.42 -1.98
N LYS A 47 -3.32 9.49 -2.02
CA LYS A 47 -3.20 10.46 -0.92
C LYS A 47 -4.56 10.98 -0.46
N LYS A 48 -5.44 11.34 -1.40
CA LYS A 48 -6.79 11.82 -1.08
C LYS A 48 -7.66 10.70 -0.53
N ASN A 49 -7.62 9.52 -1.16
CA ASN A 49 -8.46 8.38 -0.79
C ASN A 49 -8.07 7.78 0.58
N LEU A 50 -6.81 7.90 0.98
CA LEU A 50 -6.25 7.32 2.19
C LEU A 50 -5.97 8.34 3.30
N ALA A 51 -6.38 9.61 3.13
CA ALA A 51 -6.08 10.69 4.08
C ALA A 51 -6.53 10.39 5.52
N ASN A 52 -7.63 9.64 5.69
CA ASN A 52 -8.19 9.32 7.00
C ASN A 52 -7.43 8.23 7.77
N PHE A 53 -6.45 7.57 7.16
CA PHE A 53 -5.67 6.50 7.81
C PHE A 53 -4.41 7.01 8.52
N GLY A 54 -4.04 8.28 8.28
CA GLY A 54 -2.93 8.95 8.97
C GLY A 54 -1.60 8.22 8.79
N ASP A 55 -0.84 8.12 9.88
CA ASP A 55 0.51 7.55 9.91
C ASP A 55 0.58 6.05 9.60
N ARG A 56 -0.57 5.38 9.46
CA ARG A 56 -0.65 3.97 9.04
C ARG A 56 -0.39 3.78 7.55
N VAL A 57 -0.21 4.85 6.79
CA VAL A 57 0.00 4.78 5.34
C VAL A 57 1.25 5.55 4.93
N GLN A 58 2.16 4.86 4.26
CA GLN A 58 3.34 5.43 3.65
C GLN A 58 3.27 5.25 2.13
N LEU A 59 3.32 6.35 1.38
CA LEU A 59 3.15 6.36 -0.08
C LEU A 59 4.44 6.76 -0.78
N PHE A 60 4.88 5.93 -1.73
CA PHE A 60 6.10 6.10 -2.49
C PHE A 60 5.79 6.23 -3.98
N HIS A 61 6.24 7.31 -4.62
CA HIS A 61 6.23 7.38 -6.07
C HIS A 61 7.45 6.66 -6.63
N ALA A 62 7.30 5.35 -6.86
CA ALA A 62 8.36 4.43 -7.23
C ALA A 62 7.77 3.18 -7.90
N ARG A 63 8.61 2.43 -8.61
CA ARG A 63 8.28 1.07 -9.05
C ARG A 63 8.35 0.13 -7.83
N PHE A 64 7.54 -0.92 -7.83
CA PHE A 64 7.64 -1.95 -6.78
C PHE A 64 9.03 -2.60 -6.71
N SER A 65 9.80 -2.61 -7.81
CA SER A 65 11.18 -3.11 -7.83
C SER A 65 12.17 -2.25 -7.04
N GLU A 66 11.82 -0.98 -6.78
CA GLU A 66 12.64 -0.02 -6.01
C GLU A 66 12.28 -0.03 -4.51
N MET A 67 11.18 -0.69 -4.14
CA MET A 67 10.69 -0.70 -2.76
C MET A 67 11.64 -1.33 -1.73
N PRO A 68 12.38 -2.42 -2.03
CA PRO A 68 13.36 -2.95 -1.09
C PRO A 68 14.38 -1.90 -0.60
N ASP A 69 14.81 -0.99 -1.47
CA ASP A 69 15.76 0.06 -1.12
C ASP A 69 15.10 1.21 -0.33
N LEU A 70 13.80 1.44 -0.54
CA LEU A 70 13.05 2.53 0.09
C LEU A 70 12.57 2.20 1.50
N VAL A 71 12.25 0.93 1.76
CA VAL A 71 11.67 0.49 3.05
C VAL A 71 12.69 -0.19 3.96
N GLY A 72 13.87 -0.56 3.47
CA GLY A 72 14.91 -1.21 4.25
C GLY A 72 14.46 -2.58 4.79
N ASP A 73 14.75 -2.86 6.06
CA ASP A 73 14.52 -4.17 6.71
C ASP A 73 13.07 -4.39 7.19
N VAL A 74 12.11 -3.65 6.67
CA VAL A 74 10.69 -3.82 7.02
C VAL A 74 10.23 -5.24 6.63
N LYS A 75 9.69 -5.97 7.61
CA LYS A 75 9.05 -7.26 7.38
C LYS A 75 7.58 -7.06 7.05
N PHE A 76 7.15 -7.62 5.92
CA PHE A 76 5.76 -7.58 5.49
C PHE A 76 5.07 -8.91 5.79
N ASP A 77 3.90 -8.82 6.44
CA ASP A 77 2.97 -9.93 6.65
C ASP A 77 2.21 -10.29 5.36
N GLY A 78 2.23 -9.39 4.38
CA GLY A 78 1.70 -9.65 3.06
C GLY A 78 2.02 -8.57 2.03
N ILE A 79 2.16 -9.00 0.77
CA ILE A 79 2.43 -8.13 -0.37
C ILE A 79 1.31 -8.34 -1.40
N LEU A 80 0.76 -7.23 -1.92
CA LEU A 80 -0.20 -7.19 -3.01
C LEU A 80 0.48 -6.64 -4.26
N LEU A 81 0.36 -7.36 -5.37
CA LEU A 81 0.75 -6.91 -6.71
C LEU A 81 -0.39 -7.26 -7.67
N ASP A 82 -1.01 -6.24 -8.24
CA ASP A 82 -2.03 -6.34 -9.28
C ASP A 82 -1.38 -5.98 -10.62
N LEU A 83 -0.99 -7.02 -11.37
CA LEU A 83 -0.25 -6.87 -12.63
C LEU A 83 -1.16 -6.65 -13.85
N GLY A 84 -2.44 -6.30 -13.62
CA GLY A 84 -3.35 -5.88 -14.67
C GLY A 84 -3.05 -4.47 -15.19
N THR A 85 -3.68 -4.09 -16.31
CA THR A 85 -3.70 -2.71 -16.79
C THR A 85 -4.85 -1.95 -16.16
N SER A 86 -4.56 -0.86 -15.46
CA SER A 86 -5.54 0.03 -14.80
C SER A 86 -5.66 1.39 -15.49
#